data_AF-A0A815DJL7-F1
#
_entry.id   AF-A0A815DJL7-F1
#
_cell.length_a   1.000
_cell.length_b   1.000
_cell.length_c   1.000
_cell.angle_alpha   90.00
_cell.angle_beta   90.00
_cell.angle_gamma   90.00
#
_symmetry.space_group_name_H-M   'P 1'
#
loop_
_entity.id
_entity.type
_entity.pdbx_description
1 polymer ?
#
loop_
_entity_poly.entity_id
_entity_poly.type
_entity_poly.pdbx_seq_one_letter_code
_entity_poly.pdbx_strand_id
1 'polypeptide(L)'
;MGIAVMLVALIGTPKTTITTTTTITTTTATTVTTTTTITTTTATTVTTTTTITTTTATTVTTTTTITTTTATTVTTTTTITTTTATTVTTTTTITTTTATTVTTTTITTTTTTPCNSFPTQVTYSSGSLPHSVAAADVNGDSKLDIIVANYGSNNVGVLLNNGNGTFAAQVTYSTGSLPRFVAAADVNGDSKLDIIVTNVNSNNVGVLLNNGNGTFAAQVTYSTSVKPNSLAAADVNGDSKLDIIVANGASNNVGVLLNNGNGTFAAQVTYSAGTEPVSVAAADVNGDSKLDIIVTNVISNNVGVLLNNGTGTFAAQVTYSTGTGPYSMAAADVNGDSKPDIIVANYASNNVGVLLNNGNGMFAAQVTYSSGSLPYSVAAADVNGDSKLDIIVVNAGSNNIGVLLNNGNGTFAAQVTYATSSQPWYVAAADVNGDSKLDIIVANFNSGNVGVFLAVCN
;
A
#
# COMPACT_ATOMS: atom_id res chain seq x y z
N MET A 1 -12.61 -27.91 -13.10
CA MET A 1 -11.51 -28.39 -13.97
C MET A 1 -10.33 -28.67 -13.05
N GLY A 2 -9.72 -29.86 -13.09
CA GLY A 2 -8.64 -30.24 -12.16
C GLY A 2 -7.26 -30.07 -12.79
N ILE A 3 -6.24 -29.73 -11.99
CA ILE A 3 -4.83 -29.72 -12.40
C ILE A 3 -4.11 -30.88 -11.72
N ALA A 4 -3.42 -31.70 -12.50
CA ALA A 4 -2.59 -32.79 -11.99
C ALA A 4 -1.18 -32.70 -12.61
N VAL A 5 -0.14 -32.68 -11.77
CA VAL A 5 1.26 -32.72 -12.20
C VAL A 5 1.94 -33.93 -11.58
N MET A 6 2.59 -34.74 -12.42
CA MET A 6 3.36 -35.90 -11.97
C MET A 6 4.81 -35.75 -12.43
N LEU A 7 5.74 -35.75 -11.49
CA LEU A 7 7.18 -35.74 -11.73
C LEU A 7 7.77 -37.07 -11.26
N VAL A 8 8.40 -37.82 -12.18
CA VAL A 8 9.07 -39.08 -11.88
C VAL A 8 10.53 -39.00 -12.30
N ALA A 9 11.45 -39.17 -11.36
CA ALA A 9 12.89 -39.21 -11.59
C ALA A 9 13.43 -40.61 -11.25
N LEU A 10 13.71 -41.41 -12.28
CA LEU A 10 14.46 -42.66 -12.17
C LEU A 10 15.92 -42.42 -12.53
N ILE A 11 16.81 -42.53 -11.54
CA ILE A 11 18.23 -42.21 -11.73
C ILE A 11 19.02 -43.52 -11.60
N GLY A 12 19.39 -44.09 -12.75
CA GLY A 12 20.11 -45.36 -12.85
C GLY A 12 21.63 -45.27 -12.62
N THR A 13 22.20 -44.06 -12.61
CA THR A 13 23.63 -43.81 -12.40
C THR A 13 23.86 -42.98 -11.13
N PRO A 14 24.90 -43.26 -10.32
CA PRO A 14 25.19 -42.49 -9.10
C PRO A 14 25.26 -40.99 -9.37
N LYS A 15 24.53 -40.18 -8.61
CA LYS A 15 24.61 -38.71 -8.67
C LYS A 15 24.90 -38.16 -7.28
N THR A 16 25.90 -37.31 -7.14
CA THR A 16 26.21 -36.65 -5.85
C THR A 16 25.03 -35.83 -5.33
N THR A 17 24.31 -35.12 -6.21
CA THR A 17 23.16 -34.29 -5.83
C THR A 17 21.97 -34.51 -6.76
N ILE A 18 20.78 -34.61 -6.18
CA ILE A 18 19.49 -34.67 -6.89
C ILE A 18 18.61 -33.54 -6.37
N THR A 19 18.13 -32.67 -7.25
CA THR A 19 17.22 -31.58 -6.92
C THR A 19 16.02 -31.62 -7.85
N THR A 20 14.81 -31.53 -7.29
CA THR A 20 13.57 -31.39 -8.04
C THR A 20 12.76 -30.22 -7.52
N THR A 21 12.12 -29.49 -8.43
CA THR A 21 11.27 -28.34 -8.11
C THR A 21 9.99 -28.41 -8.92
N THR A 22 8.85 -28.33 -8.24
CA THR A 22 7.52 -28.31 -8.85
C THR A 22 6.81 -27.04 -8.40
N THR A 23 6.37 -26.20 -9.34
CA THR A 23 5.61 -24.98 -9.06
C THR A 23 4.28 -25.03 -9.79
N ILE A 24 3.17 -24.82 -9.08
CA ILE A 24 1.83 -24.68 -9.66
C ILE A 24 1.22 -23.37 -9.19
N THR A 25 0.78 -22.55 -10.13
CA THR A 25 -0.02 -21.36 -9.86
C THR A 25 -1.31 -21.46 -10.68
N THR A 26 -2.47 -21.39 -10.04
CA THR A 26 -3.77 -21.51 -10.72
C THR A 26 -4.86 -20.69 -10.06
N THR A 27 -5.75 -20.11 -10.86
CA THR A 27 -6.85 -19.27 -10.38
C THR A 27 -8.24 -19.84 -10.67
N THR A 28 -8.35 -20.97 -11.38
CA THR A 28 -9.65 -21.54 -11.82
C THR A 28 -9.75 -23.06 -11.63
N ALA A 29 -8.84 -23.67 -10.88
CA ALA A 29 -8.89 -25.09 -10.61
C ALA A 29 -9.85 -25.40 -9.47
N THR A 30 -10.62 -26.50 -9.59
CA THR A 30 -11.42 -27.04 -8.48
C THR A 30 -10.57 -27.95 -7.59
N THR A 31 -9.61 -28.65 -8.20
CA THR A 31 -8.70 -29.56 -7.53
C THR A 31 -7.28 -29.37 -8.06
N VAL A 32 -6.28 -29.43 -7.18
CA VAL A 32 -4.87 -29.40 -7.54
C VAL A 32 -4.19 -30.63 -6.95
N THR A 33 -3.56 -31.45 -7.78
CA THR A 33 -2.85 -32.66 -7.35
C THR A 33 -1.42 -32.64 -7.89
N THR A 34 -0.46 -32.93 -7.01
CA THR A 34 0.95 -33.12 -7.39
C THR A 34 1.48 -34.43 -6.86
N THR A 35 2.28 -35.11 -7.68
CA THR A 35 2.98 -36.32 -7.28
C THR A 35 4.43 -36.25 -7.73
N THR A 36 5.36 -36.31 -6.79
CA THR A 36 6.80 -36.35 -7.05
C THR A 36 7.36 -37.69 -6.59
N THR A 37 7.98 -38.45 -7.49
CA THR A 37 8.62 -39.73 -7.17
C THR A 37 10.09 -39.71 -7.58
N ILE A 38 11.00 -39.94 -6.63
CA ILE A 38 12.44 -40.07 -6.87
C ILE A 38 12.87 -41.47 -6.49
N THR A 39 13.50 -42.18 -7.42
CA THR A 39 14.15 -43.47 -7.16
C THR A 39 15.59 -43.41 -7.62
N THR A 40 16.53 -43.60 -6.69
CA THR A 40 17.97 -43.63 -6.96
C THR A 40 18.64 -44.71 -6.12
N THR A 41 19.75 -45.28 -6.58
CA THR A 41 20.56 -46.17 -5.74
C THR A 41 21.48 -45.33 -4.85
N THR A 42 22.26 -44.43 -5.44
CA THR A 42 23.32 -43.67 -4.76
C THR A 42 23.12 -42.17 -4.97
N ALA A 43 23.01 -41.45 -3.86
CA ALA A 43 23.15 -40.01 -3.82
C ALA A 43 23.84 -39.56 -2.54
N THR A 44 24.42 -38.35 -2.52
CA THR A 44 24.85 -37.71 -1.26
C THR A 44 23.70 -36.85 -0.75
N THR A 45 23.15 -35.99 -1.60
CA THR A 45 22.05 -35.09 -1.25
C THR A 45 20.85 -35.27 -2.17
N VAL A 46 19.64 -35.35 -1.60
CA VAL A 46 18.37 -35.31 -2.34
C VAL A 46 17.52 -34.17 -1.81
N THR A 47 17.14 -33.24 -2.67
CA THR A 47 16.31 -32.07 -2.33
C THR A 47 15.07 -32.03 -3.22
N THR A 48 13.89 -31.85 -2.63
CA THR A 48 12.63 -31.69 -3.36
C THR A 48 11.89 -30.47 -2.83
N THR A 49 11.50 -29.57 -3.72
CA THR A 49 10.71 -28.38 -3.39
C THR A 49 9.42 -28.39 -4.19
N THR A 50 8.27 -28.30 -3.52
CA THR A 50 6.96 -28.15 -4.17
C THR A 50 6.30 -26.86 -3.68
N THR A 51 5.88 -26.01 -4.61
CA THR A 51 5.16 -24.77 -4.32
C THR A 51 3.85 -24.75 -5.07
N ILE A 52 2.73 -24.60 -4.36
CA ILE A 52 1.39 -24.50 -4.95
C ILE A 52 0.74 -23.20 -4.47
N THR A 53 0.24 -22.42 -5.41
CA THR A 53 -0.59 -21.24 -5.15
C THR A 53 -1.90 -21.40 -5.92
N THR A 54 -3.03 -21.42 -5.19
CA THR A 54 -4.35 -21.60 -5.81
C THR A 54 -5.43 -20.74 -5.17
N THR A 55 -6.27 -20.08 -5.97
CA THR A 55 -7.33 -19.20 -5.42
C THR A 55 -8.75 -19.79 -5.42
N THR A 56 -8.99 -20.89 -6.13
CA THR A 56 -10.35 -21.48 -6.23
C THR A 56 -10.43 -22.96 -5.90
N ALA A 57 -9.28 -23.63 -5.74
CA ALA A 57 -9.28 -25.06 -5.47
C ALA A 57 -9.90 -25.32 -4.10
N THR A 58 -10.89 -26.21 -4.06
CA THR A 58 -11.47 -26.71 -2.81
C THR A 58 -10.61 -27.81 -2.20
N THR A 59 -9.83 -28.50 -3.05
CA THR A 59 -8.96 -29.61 -2.63
C THR A 59 -7.57 -29.48 -3.23
N VAL A 60 -6.55 -29.55 -2.38
CA VAL A 60 -5.13 -29.61 -2.79
C VAL A 60 -4.50 -30.87 -2.21
N THR A 61 -3.88 -31.68 -3.07
CA THR A 61 -3.22 -32.94 -2.68
C THR A 61 -1.79 -32.98 -3.21
N THR A 62 -0.84 -33.25 -2.33
CA THR A 62 0.58 -33.31 -2.66
C THR A 62 1.14 -34.65 -2.17
N THR A 63 1.78 -35.41 -3.04
CA THR A 63 2.41 -36.68 -2.68
C THR A 63 3.88 -36.67 -3.11
N THR A 64 4.81 -36.85 -2.17
CA THR A 64 6.24 -36.97 -2.46
C THR A 64 6.74 -38.32 -1.98
N THR A 65 7.35 -39.11 -2.86
CA THR A 65 7.94 -40.42 -2.55
C THR A 65 9.41 -40.42 -2.96
N ILE A 66 10.31 -40.67 -2.02
CA ILE A 66 11.76 -40.75 -2.26
C ILE A 66 12.25 -42.13 -1.81
N THR A 67 12.86 -42.88 -2.72
CA THR A 67 13.51 -44.15 -2.42
C THR A 67 14.98 -44.06 -2.81
N THR A 68 15.87 -44.20 -1.83
CA THR A 68 17.32 -44.09 -2.02
C THR A 68 18.08 -45.08 -1.14
N THR A 69 19.17 -45.69 -1.59
CA THR A 69 19.94 -46.60 -0.71
C THR A 69 20.94 -45.81 0.16
N THR A 70 21.68 -44.85 -0.40
CA THR A 70 22.83 -44.24 0.32
C THR A 70 22.82 -42.71 0.54
N ALA A 71 21.68 -42.02 0.37
CA ALA A 71 21.63 -40.56 0.60
C ALA A 71 22.04 -40.18 2.03
N THR A 72 23.03 -39.31 2.20
CA THR A 72 23.41 -38.77 3.52
C THR A 72 22.41 -37.73 4.00
N THR A 73 21.87 -36.94 3.08
CA THR A 73 20.90 -35.88 3.38
C THR A 73 19.71 -35.95 2.43
N VAL A 74 18.50 -36.00 2.98
CA VAL A 74 17.24 -35.87 2.24
C VAL A 74 16.44 -34.71 2.82
N THR A 75 16.11 -33.75 1.96
CA THR A 75 15.33 -32.56 2.30
C THR A 75 14.10 -32.48 1.41
N THR A 76 12.93 -32.32 2.02
CA THR A 76 11.68 -32.04 1.30
C THR A 76 11.02 -30.80 1.86
N THR A 77 10.57 -29.92 0.98
CA THR A 77 9.87 -28.69 1.30
C THR A 77 8.60 -28.61 0.46
N THR A 78 7.46 -28.35 1.09
CA THR A 78 6.17 -28.19 0.42
C THR A 78 5.46 -26.96 0.97
N THR A 79 5.22 -25.97 0.10
CA THR A 79 4.52 -24.74 0.43
C THR A 79 3.21 -24.68 -0.34
N ILE A 80 2.09 -24.53 0.37
CA ILE A 80 0.75 -24.44 -0.25
C ILE A 80 0.07 -23.17 0.23
N THR A 81 -0.24 -22.28 -0.71
CA THR A 81 -1.01 -21.06 -0.47
C THR A 81 -2.37 -21.21 -1.12
N THR A 82 -3.45 -21.10 -0.34
CA THR A 82 -4.81 -21.28 -0.86
C THR A 82 -5.83 -20.40 -0.15
N THR A 83 -6.75 -19.79 -0.89
CA THR A 83 -7.80 -18.94 -0.33
C THR A 83 -9.08 -19.72 0.01
N THR A 84 -9.40 -20.78 -0.76
CA THR A 84 -10.70 -21.46 -0.70
C THR A 84 -10.63 -22.95 -0.37
N ALA A 85 -9.44 -23.54 -0.22
CA ALA A 85 -9.35 -24.98 -0.02
C ALA A 85 -9.88 -25.39 1.36
N THR A 86 -10.96 -26.16 1.36
CA THR A 86 -11.51 -26.81 2.56
C THR A 86 -10.70 -28.05 2.94
N THR A 87 -9.88 -28.58 2.02
CA THR A 87 -9.11 -29.80 2.24
C THR A 87 -7.74 -29.69 1.59
N VAL A 88 -6.70 -29.72 2.44
CA VAL A 88 -5.30 -29.76 2.01
C VAL A 88 -4.66 -31.03 2.57
N THR A 89 -4.11 -31.87 1.70
CA THR A 89 -3.48 -33.14 2.09
C THR A 89 -2.07 -33.21 1.52
N THR A 90 -1.08 -33.40 2.38
CA THR A 90 0.31 -33.58 2.00
C THR A 90 0.82 -34.91 2.55
N THR A 91 1.37 -35.75 1.68
CA THR A 91 1.94 -37.05 2.04
C THR A 91 3.37 -37.13 1.57
N THR A 92 4.31 -37.30 2.49
CA THR A 92 5.73 -37.49 2.17
C THR A 92 6.18 -38.86 2.68
N THR A 93 6.75 -39.67 1.80
CA THR A 93 7.30 -41.00 2.11
C THR A 93 8.76 -41.05 1.69
N ILE A 94 9.65 -41.29 2.64
CA ILE A 94 11.10 -41.42 2.40
C ILE A 94 11.53 -42.81 2.86
N THR A 95 12.13 -43.57 1.95
CA THR A 95 12.69 -44.90 2.22
C THR A 95 14.18 -44.85 1.96
N THR A 96 15.00 -45.04 3.01
CA THR A 96 16.47 -45.07 2.90
C THR A 96 17.11 -46.15 3.75
N THR A 97 18.29 -46.64 3.33
CA THR A 97 19.06 -47.62 4.12
C THR A 97 20.16 -47.01 4.99
N THR A 98 20.71 -45.84 4.67
CA THR A 98 21.87 -45.27 5.41
C THR A 98 21.84 -43.75 5.65
N ALA A 99 20.69 -43.07 5.53
CA ALA A 99 20.66 -41.62 5.74
C ALA A 99 21.01 -41.22 7.17
N THR A 100 21.95 -40.27 7.29
CA THR A 100 22.39 -39.70 8.57
C THR A 100 21.53 -38.53 9.01
N THR A 101 20.88 -37.83 8.07
CA THR A 101 19.98 -36.71 8.38
C THR A 101 18.80 -36.69 7.41
N VAL A 102 17.59 -36.89 7.94
CA VAL A 102 16.34 -36.71 7.21
C VAL A 102 15.65 -35.47 7.80
N THR A 103 15.54 -34.40 7.01
CA THR A 103 14.88 -33.17 7.45
C THR A 103 13.59 -33.00 6.66
N THR A 104 12.46 -33.06 7.36
CA THR A 104 11.16 -32.70 6.80
C THR A 104 10.85 -31.29 7.28
N THR A 105 10.98 -30.29 6.42
CA THR A 105 10.82 -28.88 6.82
C THR A 105 9.52 -28.31 6.27
N THR A 106 8.69 -27.88 7.23
CA THR A 106 7.59 -26.91 7.19
C THR A 106 6.53 -27.10 6.10
N ILE A 107 5.35 -27.57 6.52
CA ILE A 107 4.10 -27.38 5.79
C ILE A 107 3.49 -26.09 6.31
N THR A 108 3.56 -25.01 5.52
CA THR A 108 2.75 -23.82 5.78
C THR A 108 1.52 -23.91 4.90
N THR A 109 0.37 -24.18 5.50
CA THR A 109 -0.93 -24.01 4.85
C THR A 109 -1.49 -22.68 5.32
N THR A 110 -1.45 -21.67 4.44
CA THR A 110 -2.13 -20.40 4.71
C THR A 110 -3.48 -20.46 4.03
N THR A 111 -4.55 -20.65 4.81
CA THR A 111 -5.92 -20.40 4.38
C THR A 111 -6.23 -18.93 4.62
N THR A 112 -6.31 -18.14 3.56
CA THR A 112 -6.75 -16.74 3.68
C THR A 112 -8.28 -16.72 3.57
N THR A 113 -8.97 -16.75 4.72
CA THR A 113 -10.39 -16.36 4.74
C THR A 113 -10.45 -14.90 4.34
N PRO A 114 -11.20 -14.50 3.29
CA PRO A 114 -11.21 -13.11 2.85
C PRO A 114 -11.71 -12.21 3.99
N CYS A 115 -10.88 -11.24 4.37
CA CYS A 115 -11.22 -10.25 5.39
C CYS A 115 -12.13 -9.19 4.77
N ASN A 116 -13.41 -9.49 4.66
CA ASN A 116 -14.34 -8.67 3.89
C ASN A 116 -15.29 -7.82 4.76
N SER A 117 -14.97 -7.63 6.04
CA SER A 117 -15.83 -6.85 6.92
C SER A 117 -15.07 -5.96 7.89
N PHE A 118 -15.59 -4.75 8.02
CA PHE A 118 -15.17 -3.77 9.01
C PHE A 118 -16.33 -3.57 10.00
N PRO A 119 -16.18 -3.95 11.27
CA PRO A 119 -17.16 -3.67 12.30
C PRO A 119 -17.21 -2.15 12.58
N THR A 120 -18.12 -1.74 13.45
CA THR A 120 -18.27 -0.33 13.83
C THR A 120 -16.94 0.26 14.31
N GLN A 121 -16.62 1.46 13.84
CA GLN A 121 -15.42 2.17 14.24
C GLN A 121 -15.30 2.39 15.75
N VAL A 122 -14.06 2.40 16.23
CA VAL A 122 -13.69 3.05 17.49
C VAL A 122 -13.21 4.46 17.18
N THR A 123 -13.67 5.45 17.95
CA THR A 123 -13.30 6.85 17.73
C THR A 123 -12.34 7.37 18.79
N TYR A 124 -11.32 8.09 18.35
CA TYR A 124 -10.36 8.77 19.20
C TYR A 124 -10.51 10.28 19.01
N SER A 125 -10.62 11.02 20.12
CA SER A 125 -10.64 12.48 20.05
C SER A 125 -9.34 12.99 19.43
N SER A 126 -9.45 13.92 18.50
CA SER A 126 -8.32 14.66 17.92
C SER A 126 -8.47 16.14 18.28
N GLY A 127 -7.93 17.03 17.45
CA GLY A 127 -8.24 18.46 17.47
C GLY A 127 -9.48 18.82 16.66
N SER A 128 -9.72 20.13 16.53
CA SER A 128 -10.78 20.69 15.72
C SER A 128 -10.47 20.49 14.23
N LEU A 129 -11.47 19.99 13.50
CA LEU A 129 -11.42 19.84 12.04
C LEU A 129 -10.22 19.00 11.54
N PRO A 130 -10.06 17.73 11.98
CA PRO A 130 -8.99 16.88 11.48
C PRO A 130 -9.14 16.67 9.98
N HIS A 131 -8.10 17.00 9.21
CA HIS A 131 -8.16 17.04 7.75
C HIS A 131 -7.44 15.87 7.10
N SER A 132 -6.32 15.40 7.67
CA SER A 132 -5.48 14.34 7.11
C SER A 132 -4.95 13.46 8.23
N VAL A 133 -4.76 12.18 7.93
CA VAL A 133 -4.11 11.21 8.82
C VAL A 133 -2.96 10.50 8.11
N ALA A 134 -1.92 10.14 8.86
CA ALA A 134 -0.87 9.23 8.44
C ALA A 134 -0.67 8.16 9.53
N ALA A 135 -0.28 6.95 9.11
CA ALA A 135 0.07 5.86 10.00
C ALA A 135 1.58 5.58 9.89
N ALA A 136 2.30 5.65 11.01
CA ALA A 136 3.76 5.50 11.04
C ALA A 136 4.24 5.13 12.44
N ASP A 137 5.27 4.29 12.56
CA ASP A 137 5.97 4.07 13.83
C ASP A 137 6.86 5.29 14.11
N VAL A 138 6.46 6.13 15.07
CA VAL A 138 7.21 7.35 15.43
C VAL A 138 7.94 7.24 16.75
N ASN A 139 7.84 6.10 17.45
CA ASN A 139 8.50 5.88 18.74
C ASN A 139 9.48 4.70 18.74
N GLY A 140 9.60 3.98 17.62
CA GLY A 140 10.51 2.87 17.42
C GLY A 140 10.06 1.56 18.07
N ASP A 141 8.77 1.42 18.42
CA ASP A 141 8.23 0.22 19.07
C ASP A 141 7.60 -0.80 18.10
N SER A 142 7.74 -0.57 16.79
CA SER A 142 7.22 -1.39 15.70
C SER A 142 5.69 -1.45 15.61
N LYS A 143 4.98 -0.48 16.19
CA LYS A 143 3.54 -0.33 16.02
C LYS A 143 3.26 0.98 15.30
N LEU A 144 2.35 0.94 14.34
CA LEU A 144 1.99 2.13 13.60
C LEU A 144 1.13 3.05 14.48
N ASP A 145 1.65 4.24 14.76
CA ASP A 145 0.97 5.32 15.46
C ASP A 145 0.14 6.15 14.47
N ILE A 146 -0.81 6.95 14.96
CA ILE A 146 -1.61 7.85 14.14
C ILE A 146 -1.13 9.29 14.29
N ILE A 147 -0.85 9.95 13.17
CA ILE A 147 -0.52 11.36 13.09
C ILE A 147 -1.67 12.08 12.39
N VAL A 148 -2.15 13.19 12.94
CA VAL A 148 -3.33 13.93 12.46
C VAL A 148 -3.00 15.39 12.22
N ALA A 149 -3.35 15.94 11.06
CA ALA A 149 -3.35 17.38 10.81
C ALA A 149 -4.69 17.97 11.28
N ASN A 150 -4.69 18.77 12.35
CA ASN A 150 -5.90 19.39 12.90
C ASN A 150 -6.05 20.80 12.36
N TYR A 151 -6.74 20.91 11.23
CA TYR A 151 -6.90 22.15 10.46
C TYR A 151 -7.42 23.31 11.31
N GLY A 152 -8.43 23.06 12.14
CA GLY A 152 -9.06 24.09 12.98
C GLY A 152 -8.27 24.43 14.25
N SER A 153 -7.37 23.54 14.68
CA SER A 153 -6.56 23.73 15.90
C SER A 153 -5.15 24.26 15.63
N ASN A 154 -4.73 24.39 14.37
CA ASN A 154 -3.38 24.81 13.99
C ASN A 154 -2.27 23.98 14.65
N ASN A 155 -2.49 22.67 14.72
CA ASN A 155 -1.50 21.73 15.23
C ASN A 155 -1.53 20.41 14.47
N VAL A 156 -0.46 19.64 14.61
CA VAL A 156 -0.49 18.20 14.37
C VAL A 156 -0.63 17.50 15.71
N GLY A 157 -1.35 16.38 15.75
CA GLY A 157 -1.43 15.56 16.94
C GLY A 157 -1.06 14.11 16.67
N VAL A 158 -0.41 13.50 17.65
CA VAL A 158 0.16 12.15 17.60
C VAL A 158 -0.56 11.29 18.63
N LEU A 159 -1.11 10.17 18.20
CA LEU A 159 -1.76 9.18 19.03
C LEU A 159 -0.92 7.91 18.99
N LEU A 160 -0.24 7.60 20.09
CA LEU A 160 0.63 6.43 20.17
C LEU A 160 -0.19 5.14 20.29
N ASN A 161 0.20 4.10 19.58
CA ASN A 161 -0.49 2.84 19.50
C ASN A 161 -0.09 1.90 20.65
N ASN A 162 -1.09 1.32 21.33
CA ASN A 162 -0.86 0.33 22.39
C ASN A 162 -0.57 -1.08 21.85
N GLY A 163 -0.76 -1.32 20.54
CA GLY A 163 -0.45 -2.58 19.86
C GLY A 163 -1.61 -3.57 19.77
N ASN A 164 -2.83 -3.10 20.01
CA ASN A 164 -4.05 -3.91 19.95
C ASN A 164 -5.19 -3.15 19.24
N GLY A 165 -4.85 -2.18 18.39
CA GLY A 165 -5.80 -1.29 17.74
C GLY A 165 -6.34 -0.19 18.64
N THR A 166 -5.82 -0.03 19.87
CA THR A 166 -6.14 1.09 20.76
C THR A 166 -5.01 2.09 20.86
N PHE A 167 -5.37 3.37 21.06
CA PHE A 167 -4.42 4.48 21.07
C PHE A 167 -4.46 5.27 22.37
N ALA A 168 -3.31 5.80 22.76
CA ALA A 168 -3.17 6.75 23.85
C ALA A 168 -3.83 8.10 23.51
N ALA A 169 -3.98 8.95 24.52
CA ALA A 169 -4.46 10.32 24.32
C ALA A 169 -3.49 11.10 23.41
N GLN A 170 -4.05 11.97 22.58
CA GLN A 170 -3.28 12.75 21.63
C GLN A 170 -2.30 13.70 22.32
N VAL A 171 -1.05 13.72 21.84
CA VAL A 171 -0.05 14.75 22.13
C VAL A 171 0.03 15.69 20.93
N THR A 172 -0.04 17.00 21.16
CA THR A 172 -0.11 17.99 20.07
C THR A 172 1.16 18.83 19.94
N TYR A 173 1.52 19.15 18.69
CA TYR A 173 2.62 20.02 18.32
C TYR A 173 2.10 21.16 17.46
N SER A 174 2.37 22.40 17.87
CA SER A 174 1.95 23.59 17.13
C SER A 174 2.57 23.62 15.73
N THR A 175 1.78 24.10 14.77
CA THR A 175 2.22 24.29 13.38
C THR A 175 1.94 25.71 12.90
N GLY A 176 2.17 25.97 11.61
CA GLY A 176 1.55 27.09 10.91
C GLY A 176 0.02 27.00 10.88
N SER A 177 -0.59 28.03 10.29
CA SER A 177 -2.05 28.17 10.23
C SER A 177 -2.68 27.27 9.18
N LEU A 178 -3.78 26.63 9.58
CA LEU A 178 -4.59 25.72 8.76
C LEU A 178 -3.77 24.56 8.17
N PRO A 179 -3.17 23.70 9.03
CA PRO A 179 -2.47 22.51 8.57
C PRO A 179 -3.47 21.59 7.85
N ARG A 180 -3.12 21.17 6.62
CA ARG A 180 -4.05 20.44 5.74
C ARG A 180 -3.67 18.99 5.52
N PHE A 181 -2.41 18.75 5.20
CA PHE A 181 -1.89 17.43 4.88
C PHE A 181 -0.70 17.11 5.76
N VAL A 182 -0.57 15.85 6.17
CA VAL A 182 0.55 15.35 6.96
C VAL A 182 1.12 14.09 6.34
N ALA A 183 2.45 13.99 6.32
CA ALA A 183 3.19 12.78 5.98
C ALA A 183 4.25 12.48 7.04
N ALA A 184 4.67 11.22 7.09
CA ALA A 184 5.76 10.75 7.92
C ALA A 184 6.89 10.23 7.03
N ALA A 185 8.11 10.74 7.19
CA ALA A 185 9.26 10.35 6.38
C ALA A 185 10.57 10.70 7.11
N ASP A 186 11.62 9.90 6.97
CA ASP A 186 12.96 10.25 7.43
C ASP A 186 13.57 11.27 6.47
N VAL A 187 13.67 12.54 6.90
CA VAL A 187 14.21 13.62 6.06
C VAL A 187 15.60 14.08 6.49
N ASN A 188 16.16 13.49 7.55
CA ASN A 188 17.48 13.86 8.06
C ASN A 188 18.48 12.69 8.06
N GLY A 189 18.06 11.50 7.64
CA GLY A 189 18.88 10.30 7.52
C GLY A 189 19.18 9.62 8.86
N ASP A 190 18.40 9.87 9.91
CA ASP A 190 18.62 9.28 11.24
C ASP A 190 17.77 8.03 11.52
N SER A 191 17.05 7.53 10.50
CA SER A 191 16.16 6.37 10.54
C SER A 191 14.95 6.52 11.45
N LYS A 192 14.56 7.74 11.79
CA LYS A 192 13.30 8.04 12.49
C LYS A 192 12.39 8.80 11.56
N LEU A 193 11.13 8.43 11.54
CA LEU A 193 10.15 9.12 10.71
C LEU A 193 9.82 10.48 11.32
N ASP A 194 10.14 11.55 10.60
CA ASP A 194 9.82 12.93 10.92
C ASP A 194 8.41 13.29 10.42
N ILE A 195 7.79 14.33 11.00
CA ILE A 195 6.50 14.83 10.53
C ILE A 195 6.70 15.98 9.55
N ILE A 196 6.06 15.90 8.40
CA ILE A 196 6.00 16.95 7.38
C ILE A 196 4.55 17.39 7.20
N VAL A 197 4.29 18.70 7.28
CA VAL A 197 2.91 19.24 7.24
C VAL A 197 2.81 20.46 6.33
N THR A 198 1.79 20.50 5.45
CA THR A 198 1.46 21.70 4.67
C THR A 198 0.57 22.64 5.49
N ASN A 199 0.97 23.90 5.64
CA ASN A 199 0.20 24.93 6.34
C ASN A 199 -0.40 25.90 5.32
N VAL A 200 -1.67 25.68 4.96
CA VAL A 200 -2.30 26.30 3.78
C VAL A 200 -2.31 27.82 3.88
N ASN A 201 -2.66 28.36 5.04
CA ASN A 201 -2.79 29.81 5.21
C ASN A 201 -1.45 30.49 5.49
N SER A 202 -0.46 29.73 5.97
CA SER A 202 0.90 30.24 6.18
C SER A 202 1.79 30.15 4.92
N ASN A 203 1.30 29.51 3.85
CA ASN A 203 2.05 29.31 2.59
C ASN A 203 3.44 28.69 2.82
N ASN A 204 3.50 27.66 3.65
CA ASN A 204 4.73 26.94 3.93
C ASN A 204 4.47 25.45 4.17
N VAL A 205 5.54 24.68 4.08
CA VAL A 205 5.63 23.35 4.68
C VAL A 205 6.42 23.47 5.97
N GLY A 206 5.99 22.78 7.02
CA GLY A 206 6.78 22.65 8.22
C GLY A 206 7.23 21.22 8.47
N VAL A 207 8.42 21.10 9.05
CA VAL A 207 9.10 19.85 9.37
C VAL A 207 9.33 19.81 10.87
N LEU A 208 8.88 18.74 11.52
CA LEU A 208 9.09 18.48 12.93
C LEU A 208 9.95 17.22 13.03
N LEU A 209 11.20 17.40 13.45
CA LEU A 209 12.15 16.29 13.56
C LEU A 209 11.83 15.40 14.76
N ASN A 210 11.92 14.09 14.57
CA ASN A 210 11.57 13.10 15.57
C ASN A 210 12.74 12.82 16.53
N ASN A 211 12.48 12.85 17.84
CA ASN A 211 13.49 12.51 18.86
C ASN A 211 13.66 11.00 19.04
N GLY A 212 12.80 10.17 18.46
CA GLY A 212 12.86 8.71 18.46
C GLY A 212 12.11 8.03 19.60
N ASN A 213 11.21 8.75 20.26
CA ASN A 213 10.41 8.26 21.38
C ASN A 213 8.95 8.75 21.29
N GLY A 214 8.47 9.05 20.08
CA GLY A 214 7.16 9.64 19.85
C GLY A 214 7.06 11.12 20.18
N THR A 215 8.18 11.78 20.51
CA THR A 215 8.23 13.24 20.69
C THR A 215 8.97 13.94 19.55
N PHE A 216 8.56 15.17 19.26
CA PHE A 216 9.07 15.93 18.13
C PHE A 216 9.65 17.28 18.56
N ALA A 217 10.67 17.73 17.84
CA ALA A 217 11.21 19.08 17.94
C ALA A 217 10.19 20.12 17.46
N ALA A 218 10.46 21.39 17.79
CA ALA A 218 9.68 22.49 17.26
C ALA A 218 9.76 22.56 15.73
N GLN A 219 8.67 22.96 15.10
CA GLN A 219 8.57 23.04 13.65
C GLN A 219 9.60 24.02 13.06
N VAL A 220 10.31 23.56 12.02
CA VAL A 220 11.07 24.41 11.11
C VAL A 220 10.27 24.55 9.81
N THR A 221 10.11 25.77 9.31
CA THR A 221 9.25 26.05 8.15
C THR A 221 10.04 26.43 6.90
N TYR A 222 9.58 25.95 5.75
CA TYR A 222 10.10 26.24 4.41
C TYR A 222 8.99 26.86 3.57
N SER A 223 9.26 28.05 3.02
CA SER A 223 8.27 28.79 2.23
C SER A 223 7.89 28.03 0.96
N THR A 224 6.61 28.06 0.61
CA THR A 224 6.08 27.54 -0.65
C THR A 224 5.37 28.64 -1.43
N SER A 225 4.87 28.30 -2.60
CA SER A 225 3.82 29.05 -3.28
C SER A 225 2.50 29.02 -2.49
N VAL A 226 1.47 29.71 -2.98
CA VAL A 226 0.26 30.01 -2.21
C VAL A 226 -0.67 28.79 -2.13
N LYS A 227 -1.24 28.57 -0.94
CA LYS A 227 -2.21 27.50 -0.64
C LYS A 227 -1.64 26.09 -0.89
N PRO A 228 -0.58 25.66 -0.17
CA PRO A 228 -0.05 24.30 -0.27
C PRO A 228 -1.08 23.29 0.27
N ASN A 229 -1.74 22.55 -0.62
CA ASN A 229 -2.88 21.68 -0.30
C ASN A 229 -2.46 20.29 0.14
N SER A 230 -1.44 19.72 -0.49
CA SER A 230 -0.96 18.37 -0.25
C SER A 230 0.54 18.30 -0.50
N LEU A 231 1.19 17.25 0.00
CA LEU A 231 2.57 16.95 -0.31
C LEU A 231 2.83 15.47 -0.54
N ALA A 232 3.95 15.17 -1.18
CA ALA A 232 4.57 13.85 -1.25
C ALA A 232 6.05 13.96 -0.85
N ALA A 233 6.58 12.93 -0.19
CA ALA A 233 8.00 12.81 0.14
C ALA A 233 8.61 11.72 -0.76
N ALA A 234 9.59 12.08 -1.59
CA ALA A 234 10.17 11.19 -2.59
C ALA A 234 11.55 11.68 -3.03
N ASP A 235 12.48 10.77 -3.32
CA ASP A 235 13.76 11.12 -3.96
C ASP A 235 13.51 11.35 -5.45
N VAL A 236 13.47 12.62 -5.88
CA VAL A 236 13.21 12.98 -7.28
C VAL A 236 14.47 13.38 -8.04
N ASN A 237 15.62 13.46 -7.38
CA ASN A 237 16.89 13.82 -8.00
C ASN A 237 17.92 12.67 -8.03
N GLY A 238 17.59 11.53 -7.42
CA GLY A 238 18.41 10.32 -7.40
C GLY A 238 19.56 10.37 -6.38
N ASP A 239 19.49 11.24 -5.36
CA ASP A 239 20.54 11.41 -4.36
C ASP A 239 20.30 10.64 -3.05
N SER A 240 19.26 9.79 -3.03
CA SER A 240 18.83 8.95 -1.90
C SER A 240 18.33 9.72 -0.69
N LYS A 241 17.89 10.97 -0.86
CA LYS A 241 17.24 11.75 0.19
C LYS A 241 15.82 12.08 -0.25
N LEU A 242 14.88 11.98 0.67
CA LEU A 242 13.49 12.30 0.37
C LEU A 242 13.32 13.82 0.24
N ASP A 243 12.99 14.26 -0.97
CA ASP A 243 12.60 15.63 -1.28
C ASP A 243 11.11 15.86 -0.96
N ILE A 244 10.67 17.12 -0.91
CA ILE A 244 9.27 17.47 -0.69
C ILE A 244 8.66 18.04 -1.98
N ILE A 245 7.57 17.42 -2.43
CA ILE A 245 6.77 17.87 -3.58
C ILE A 245 5.45 18.41 -3.05
N VAL A 246 5.00 19.58 -3.51
CA VAL A 246 3.84 20.30 -2.96
C VAL A 246 2.90 20.75 -4.06
N ALA A 247 1.60 20.45 -3.93
CA ALA A 247 0.56 21.03 -4.79
C ALA A 247 0.12 22.40 -4.22
N ASN A 248 0.39 23.50 -4.95
CA ASN A 248 0.06 24.85 -4.52
C ASN A 248 -1.18 25.35 -5.26
N GLY A 249 -2.34 25.21 -4.63
CA GLY A 249 -3.64 25.40 -5.29
C GLY A 249 -3.84 26.79 -5.87
N ALA A 250 -3.59 27.83 -5.09
CA ALA A 250 -3.85 29.20 -5.53
C ALA A 250 -2.82 29.71 -6.55
N SER A 251 -1.63 29.10 -6.58
CA SER A 251 -0.58 29.44 -7.54
C SER A 251 -0.59 28.59 -8.81
N ASN A 252 -1.49 27.61 -8.92
CA ASN A 252 -1.62 26.71 -10.09
C ASN A 252 -0.30 26.04 -10.48
N ASN A 253 0.48 25.60 -9.48
CA ASN A 253 1.78 24.98 -9.71
C ASN A 253 2.03 23.83 -8.74
N VAL A 254 2.95 22.96 -9.11
CA VAL A 254 3.62 22.03 -8.20
C VAL A 254 4.99 22.63 -7.86
N GLY A 255 5.38 22.56 -6.60
CA GLY A 255 6.72 22.98 -6.17
C GLY A 255 7.51 21.85 -5.57
N VAL A 256 8.83 21.86 -5.79
CA VAL A 256 9.78 20.86 -5.33
C VAL A 256 10.80 21.54 -4.45
N LEU A 257 10.99 21.03 -3.23
CA LEU A 257 12.01 21.44 -2.28
C LEU A 257 13.00 20.30 -2.14
N LEU A 258 14.22 20.48 -2.65
CA LEU A 258 15.26 19.45 -2.59
C LEU A 258 15.86 19.36 -1.19
N ASN A 259 16.09 18.15 -0.71
CA ASN A 259 16.60 17.88 0.64
C ASN A 259 18.13 17.90 0.66
N ASN A 260 18.71 18.63 1.62
CA ASN A 260 20.16 18.67 1.84
C ASN A 260 20.69 17.45 2.62
N GLY A 261 19.80 16.62 3.19
CA GLY A 261 20.12 15.36 3.87
C GLY A 261 20.32 15.49 5.38
N ASN A 262 19.91 16.60 5.96
CA ASN A 262 20.01 16.88 7.39
C ASN A 262 18.72 17.50 7.95
N GLY A 263 17.59 17.25 7.29
CA GLY A 263 16.29 17.86 7.60
C GLY A 263 16.15 19.31 7.13
N THR A 264 17.11 19.83 6.36
CA THR A 264 17.01 21.14 5.70
C THR A 264 16.75 21.04 4.22
N PHE A 265 16.00 21.99 3.69
CA PHE A 265 15.55 22.00 2.29
C PHE A 265 16.00 23.26 1.56
N ALA A 266 16.34 23.09 0.29
CA ALA A 266 16.60 24.19 -0.63
C ALA A 266 15.32 25.00 -0.90
N ALA A 267 15.49 26.18 -1.50
CA ALA A 267 14.37 26.99 -1.96
C ALA A 267 13.52 26.24 -3.00
N GLN A 268 12.21 26.46 -2.96
CA GLN A 268 11.27 25.79 -3.86
C GLN A 268 11.53 26.14 -5.32
N VAL A 269 11.60 25.12 -6.18
CA VAL A 269 11.50 25.23 -7.64
C VAL A 269 10.07 24.89 -8.05
N THR A 270 9.48 25.63 -8.98
CA THR A 270 8.06 25.46 -9.36
C THR A 270 7.89 25.02 -10.82
N TYR A 271 6.87 24.22 -11.04
CA TYR A 271 6.44 23.70 -12.33
C TYR A 271 4.95 23.99 -12.51
N SER A 272 4.57 24.50 -13.68
CA SER A 272 3.17 24.82 -13.97
C SER A 272 2.30 23.56 -13.91
N ALA A 273 1.12 23.68 -13.32
CA ALA A 273 0.10 22.65 -13.27
C ALA A 273 -1.21 23.18 -13.86
N GLY A 274 -2.29 22.40 -13.75
CA GLY A 274 -3.63 22.88 -14.06
C GLY A 274 -4.14 23.85 -12.98
N THR A 275 -5.40 24.25 -13.11
CA THR A 275 -6.05 25.16 -12.17
C THR A 275 -6.40 24.46 -10.87
N GLU A 276 -5.94 25.05 -9.76
CA GLU A 276 -6.14 24.60 -8.39
C GLU A 276 -5.72 23.14 -8.15
N PRO A 277 -4.40 22.86 -8.18
CA PRO A 277 -3.89 21.54 -7.81
C PRO A 277 -4.15 21.26 -6.32
N VAL A 278 -4.66 20.05 -6.01
CA VAL A 278 -5.14 19.70 -4.65
C VAL A 278 -4.55 18.42 -4.07
N SER A 279 -4.10 17.48 -4.90
CA SER A 279 -3.41 16.26 -4.49
C SER A 279 -2.23 15.98 -5.42
N VAL A 280 -1.11 15.53 -4.85
CA VAL A 280 0.13 15.20 -5.55
C VAL A 280 0.66 13.85 -5.11
N ALA A 281 1.22 13.07 -6.03
CA ALA A 281 1.90 11.81 -5.78
C ALA A 281 3.19 11.74 -6.61
N ALA A 282 4.09 10.85 -6.20
CA ALA A 282 5.32 10.54 -6.92
C ALA A 282 5.38 9.05 -7.27
N ALA A 283 5.56 8.72 -8.55
CA ALA A 283 5.61 7.33 -9.02
C ALA A 283 6.35 7.27 -10.37
N ASP A 284 7.07 6.20 -10.65
CA ASP A 284 7.61 5.93 -11.99
C ASP A 284 6.48 5.46 -12.90
N VAL A 285 5.99 6.34 -13.78
CA VAL A 285 4.87 6.02 -14.67
C VAL A 285 5.30 5.68 -16.10
N ASN A 286 6.59 5.79 -16.40
CA ASN A 286 7.14 5.56 -17.75
C ASN A 286 8.17 4.41 -17.80
N GLY A 287 8.47 3.79 -16.66
CA GLY A 287 9.36 2.63 -16.53
C GLY A 287 10.85 2.98 -16.61
N ASP A 288 11.23 4.24 -16.39
CA ASP A 288 12.63 4.68 -16.48
C ASP A 288 13.36 4.75 -15.13
N SER A 289 12.72 4.26 -14.06
CA SER A 289 13.20 4.21 -12.68
C SER A 289 13.41 5.58 -12.03
N LYS A 290 12.77 6.63 -12.54
CA LYS A 290 12.72 7.94 -11.90
C LYS A 290 11.29 8.24 -11.49
N LEU A 291 11.13 8.78 -10.28
CA LEU A 291 9.81 9.13 -9.80
C LEU A 291 9.32 10.39 -10.53
N ASP A 292 8.22 10.24 -11.28
CA ASP A 292 7.50 11.31 -11.94
C ASP A 292 6.50 11.97 -10.98
N ILE A 293 6.05 13.19 -11.29
CA ILE A 293 5.03 13.88 -10.50
C ILE A 293 3.66 13.69 -11.15
N ILE A 294 2.68 13.30 -10.34
CA ILE A 294 1.27 13.21 -10.73
C ILE A 294 0.47 14.19 -9.87
N VAL A 295 -0.35 15.03 -10.49
CA VAL A 295 -1.12 16.09 -9.79
C VAL A 295 -2.57 16.17 -10.28
N THR A 296 -3.53 16.25 -9.37
CA THR A 296 -4.95 16.46 -9.67
C THR A 296 -5.24 17.94 -9.64
N ASN A 297 -5.93 18.45 -10.67
CA ASN A 297 -6.26 19.86 -10.83
C ASN A 297 -7.78 20.01 -10.74
N VAL A 298 -8.27 20.40 -9.57
CA VAL A 298 -9.69 20.25 -9.21
C VAL A 298 -10.61 21.08 -10.10
N ILE A 299 -10.17 22.27 -10.53
CA ILE A 299 -10.97 23.16 -11.39
C ILE A 299 -10.79 22.80 -12.87
N SER A 300 -9.62 22.31 -13.28
CA SER A 300 -9.39 21.87 -14.66
C SER A 300 -10.02 20.51 -14.98
N ASN A 301 -10.52 19.77 -13.99
CA ASN A 301 -11.12 18.44 -14.14
C ASN A 301 -10.18 17.46 -14.88
N ASN A 302 -8.91 17.48 -14.50
CA ASN A 302 -7.92 16.57 -15.05
C ASN A 302 -6.88 16.17 -13.99
N VAL A 303 -6.19 15.09 -14.30
CA VAL A 303 -4.88 14.78 -13.73
C VAL A 303 -3.84 15.24 -14.72
N GLY A 304 -2.70 15.73 -14.25
CA GLY A 304 -1.55 15.86 -15.12
C GLY A 304 -0.29 15.25 -14.54
N VAL A 305 0.58 14.87 -15.46
CA VAL A 305 1.79 14.09 -15.25
C VAL A 305 2.97 14.92 -15.74
N LEU A 306 3.96 15.11 -14.88
CA LEU A 306 5.21 15.78 -15.21
C LEU A 306 6.32 14.73 -15.12
N LEU A 307 6.87 14.36 -16.27
CA LEU A 307 7.92 13.34 -16.33
C LEU A 307 9.24 13.87 -15.82
N ASN A 308 9.96 13.07 -15.05
CA ASN A 308 11.23 13.44 -14.44
C ASN A 308 12.41 13.22 -15.40
N ASN A 309 13.24 14.23 -15.56
CA ASN A 309 14.45 14.14 -16.39
C ASN A 309 15.63 13.45 -15.66
N GLY A 310 15.49 13.16 -14.36
CA GLY A 310 16.46 12.42 -13.55
C GLY A 310 17.41 13.29 -12.74
N THR A 311 17.15 14.59 -12.65
CA THR A 311 17.98 15.55 -11.91
C THR A 311 17.14 16.44 -10.99
N GLY A 312 15.95 15.99 -10.57
CA GLY A 312 14.96 16.83 -9.88
C GLY A 312 14.32 17.90 -10.78
N THR A 313 14.45 17.75 -12.11
CA THR A 313 13.81 18.62 -13.10
C THR A 313 12.76 17.86 -13.87
N PHE A 314 11.67 18.54 -14.21
CA PHE A 314 10.50 17.90 -14.80
C PHE A 314 10.12 18.52 -16.15
N ALA A 315 9.63 17.68 -17.06
CA ALA A 315 9.05 18.09 -18.31
C ALA A 315 7.72 18.86 -18.10
N ALA A 316 7.25 19.51 -19.16
CA ALA A 316 5.93 20.12 -19.16
C ALA A 316 4.83 19.08 -18.91
N GLN A 317 3.78 19.51 -18.23
CA GLN A 317 2.68 18.62 -17.85
C GLN A 317 1.92 18.09 -19.08
N VAL A 318 1.68 16.79 -19.09
CA VAL A 318 0.69 16.13 -19.96
C VAL A 318 -0.56 15.87 -19.14
N THR A 319 -1.75 16.14 -19.69
CA THR A 319 -3.01 16.07 -18.94
C THR A 319 -3.95 14.98 -19.46
N TYR A 320 -4.71 14.39 -18.53
CA TYR A 320 -5.69 13.34 -18.77
C TYR A 320 -7.00 13.74 -18.10
N SER A 321 -8.09 13.75 -18.88
CA SER A 321 -9.40 14.14 -18.39
C SER A 321 -9.93 13.18 -17.33
N THR A 322 -10.60 13.72 -16.32
CA THR A 322 -11.28 12.95 -15.26
C THR A 322 -12.75 13.32 -15.19
N GLY A 323 -13.47 12.74 -14.22
CA GLY A 323 -14.70 13.32 -13.70
C GLY A 323 -14.48 14.72 -13.10
N THR A 324 -15.58 15.35 -12.70
CA THR A 324 -15.58 16.72 -12.18
C THR A 324 -15.08 16.78 -10.74
N GLY A 325 -14.20 17.74 -10.46
CA GLY A 325 -13.63 17.97 -9.14
C GLY A 325 -12.74 16.83 -8.65
N PRO A 326 -11.67 16.43 -9.37
CA PRO A 326 -10.73 15.42 -8.89
C PRO A 326 -10.01 15.94 -7.64
N TYR A 327 -10.37 15.43 -6.46
CA TYR A 327 -9.97 16.03 -5.18
C TYR A 327 -8.78 15.33 -4.51
N SER A 328 -8.69 14.02 -4.72
CA SER A 328 -7.65 13.15 -4.17
C SER A 328 -7.30 12.10 -5.20
N MET A 329 -6.05 11.65 -5.17
CA MET A 329 -5.61 10.50 -5.94
C MET A 329 -4.80 9.50 -5.11
N ALA A 330 -4.70 8.29 -5.62
CA ALA A 330 -3.67 7.31 -5.27
C ALA A 330 -3.00 6.80 -6.55
N ALA A 331 -1.69 6.55 -6.49
CA ALA A 331 -0.93 5.91 -7.55
C ALA A 331 -0.57 4.48 -7.11
N ALA A 332 -1.06 3.48 -7.84
CA ALA A 332 -0.92 2.07 -7.45
C ALA A 332 -1.17 1.14 -8.65
N ASP A 333 -0.46 0.01 -8.73
CA ASP A 333 -0.77 -1.02 -9.72
C ASP A 333 -2.04 -1.78 -9.33
N VAL A 334 -3.15 -1.51 -10.02
CA VAL A 334 -4.44 -2.17 -9.75
C VAL A 334 -4.80 -3.23 -10.78
N ASN A 335 -3.93 -3.47 -11.76
CA ASN A 335 -4.18 -4.44 -12.82
C ASN A 335 -3.14 -5.59 -12.85
N GLY A 336 -2.09 -5.50 -12.04
CA GLY A 336 -1.07 -6.53 -11.87
C GLY A 336 0.02 -6.50 -12.93
N ASP A 337 0.17 -5.41 -13.69
CA ASP A 337 1.18 -5.28 -14.75
C ASP A 337 2.47 -4.57 -14.32
N SER A 338 2.62 -4.32 -13.01
CA SER A 338 3.75 -3.67 -12.37
C SER A 338 3.96 -2.21 -12.77
N LYS A 339 2.92 -1.55 -13.26
CA LYS A 339 2.94 -0.11 -13.56
C LYS A 339 1.94 0.61 -12.66
N PRO A 340 2.34 1.71 -12.01
CA PRO A 340 1.41 2.50 -11.23
C PRO A 340 0.29 3.08 -12.10
N ASP A 341 -0.95 2.68 -11.82
CA ASP A 341 -2.17 3.28 -12.34
C ASP A 341 -2.59 4.48 -11.45
N ILE A 342 -3.57 5.27 -11.91
CA ILE A 342 -4.08 6.42 -11.15
C ILE A 342 -5.54 6.20 -10.77
N ILE A 343 -5.82 6.27 -9.47
CA ILE A 343 -7.17 6.23 -8.90
C ILE A 343 -7.53 7.65 -8.43
N VAL A 344 -8.73 8.14 -8.74
CA VAL A 344 -9.14 9.52 -8.48
C VAL A 344 -10.52 9.58 -7.81
N ALA A 345 -10.62 10.32 -6.71
CA ALA A 345 -11.90 10.71 -6.13
C ALA A 345 -12.46 11.93 -6.87
N ASN A 346 -13.51 11.76 -7.69
CA ASN A 346 -14.15 12.86 -8.41
C ASN A 346 -15.29 13.43 -7.56
N TYR A 347 -14.95 14.38 -6.69
CA TYR A 347 -15.81 14.96 -5.66
C TYR A 347 -17.16 15.45 -6.19
N ALA A 348 -17.17 16.19 -7.30
CA ALA A 348 -18.41 16.77 -7.82
C ALA A 348 -19.22 15.79 -8.68
N SER A 349 -18.61 14.74 -9.22
CA SER A 349 -19.29 13.71 -10.00
C SER A 349 -19.75 12.50 -9.19
N ASN A 350 -19.47 12.44 -7.88
CA ASN A 350 -19.86 11.35 -6.97
C ASN A 350 -19.41 9.97 -7.45
N ASN A 351 -18.19 9.89 -7.99
CA ASN A 351 -17.61 8.64 -8.46
C ASN A 351 -16.11 8.57 -8.18
N VAL A 352 -15.58 7.36 -8.22
CA VAL A 352 -14.14 7.10 -8.29
C VAL A 352 -13.80 6.76 -9.74
N GLY A 353 -12.71 7.30 -10.26
CA GLY A 353 -12.23 6.96 -11.59
C GLY A 353 -10.84 6.35 -11.57
N VAL A 354 -10.59 5.44 -12.52
CA VAL A 354 -9.33 4.71 -12.67
C VAL A 354 -8.78 4.98 -14.07
N LEU A 355 -7.52 5.40 -14.15
CA LEU A 355 -6.78 5.58 -15.38
C LEU A 355 -5.65 4.55 -15.39
N LEU A 356 -5.74 3.57 -16.30
CA LEU A 356 -4.71 2.52 -16.41
C LEU A 356 -3.49 3.04 -17.16
N ASN A 357 -2.30 2.71 -16.67
CA ASN A 357 -1.03 3.13 -17.21
C ASN A 357 -0.56 2.21 -18.36
N ASN A 358 -0.20 2.78 -19.50
CA ASN A 358 0.33 2.01 -20.62
C ASN A 358 1.84 1.71 -20.48
N GLY A 359 2.53 2.32 -19.51
CA GLY A 359 3.93 2.06 -19.17
C GLY A 359 4.94 2.94 -19.89
N ASN A 360 4.48 4.01 -20.52
CA ASN A 360 5.31 4.99 -21.22
C ASN A 360 4.95 6.42 -20.82
N GLY A 361 4.39 6.60 -19.63
CA GLY A 361 3.86 7.88 -19.14
C GLY A 361 2.50 8.27 -19.74
N MET A 362 1.91 7.40 -20.57
CA MET A 362 0.56 7.60 -21.12
C MET A 362 -0.48 6.75 -20.41
N PHE A 363 -1.64 7.35 -20.15
CA PHE A 363 -2.76 6.70 -19.49
C PHE A 363 -3.93 6.47 -20.45
N ALA A 364 -4.65 5.37 -20.26
CA ALA A 364 -5.91 5.11 -20.92
C ALA A 364 -7.00 6.10 -20.45
N ALA A 365 -8.10 6.18 -21.20
CA ALA A 365 -9.25 6.96 -20.78
C ALA A 365 -9.80 6.44 -19.45
N GLN A 366 -10.29 7.37 -18.61
CA GLN A 366 -10.78 7.04 -17.29
C GLN A 366 -12.01 6.11 -17.35
N VAL A 367 -12.00 5.06 -16.53
CA VAL A 367 -13.17 4.23 -16.23
C VAL A 367 -13.70 4.63 -14.85
N THR A 368 -15.01 4.86 -14.73
CA THR A 368 -15.62 5.36 -13.49
C THR A 368 -16.49 4.32 -12.81
N TYR A 369 -16.44 4.32 -11.47
CA TYR A 369 -17.25 3.50 -10.59
C TYR A 369 -18.06 4.41 -9.65
N SER A 370 -19.36 4.14 -9.54
CA SER A 370 -20.22 4.90 -8.63
C SER A 370 -19.70 4.82 -7.20
N SER A 371 -19.70 5.97 -6.52
CA SER A 371 -19.31 6.09 -5.11
C SER A 371 -20.46 6.70 -4.29
N GLY A 372 -20.20 7.05 -3.04
CA GLY A 372 -21.12 7.88 -2.26
C GLY A 372 -21.11 9.35 -2.70
N SER A 373 -21.84 10.18 -1.97
CA SER A 373 -21.88 11.62 -2.21
C SER A 373 -20.60 12.29 -1.72
N LEU A 374 -20.03 13.16 -2.55
CA LEU A 374 -18.83 13.96 -2.28
C LEU A 374 -17.63 13.09 -1.85
N PRO A 375 -17.16 12.15 -2.70
CA PRO A 375 -15.94 11.39 -2.43
C PRO A 375 -14.76 12.35 -2.31
N TYR A 376 -14.07 12.33 -1.18
CA TYR A 376 -13.06 13.34 -0.86
C TYR A 376 -11.63 12.79 -0.90
N SER A 377 -11.43 11.57 -0.40
CA SER A 377 -10.13 10.90 -0.35
C SER A 377 -10.25 9.44 -0.78
N VAL A 378 -9.23 8.96 -1.48
CA VAL A 378 -9.06 7.57 -1.90
C VAL A 378 -7.72 7.00 -1.40
N ALA A 379 -7.70 5.72 -1.08
CA ALA A 379 -6.51 4.93 -0.83
C ALA A 379 -6.59 3.60 -1.61
N ALA A 380 -5.42 3.04 -1.93
CA ALA A 380 -5.30 1.73 -2.57
C ALA A 380 -4.61 0.76 -1.60
N ALA A 381 -5.27 -0.37 -1.29
CA ALA A 381 -4.80 -1.32 -0.29
C ALA A 381 -5.47 -2.68 -0.48
N ASP A 382 -4.75 -3.78 -0.24
CA ASP A 382 -5.34 -5.12 -0.18
C ASP A 382 -6.03 -5.30 1.18
N VAL A 383 -7.32 -4.96 1.24
CA VAL A 383 -8.08 -5.00 2.49
C VAL A 383 -8.71 -6.36 2.76
N ASN A 384 -8.81 -7.22 1.73
CA ASN A 384 -9.43 -8.52 1.85
C ASN A 384 -8.42 -9.69 1.92
N GLY A 385 -7.13 -9.43 1.69
CA GLY A 385 -6.05 -10.40 1.75
C GLY A 385 -5.93 -11.28 0.51
N ASP A 386 -6.41 -10.83 -0.65
CA ASP A 386 -6.36 -11.58 -1.92
C ASP A 386 -5.19 -11.17 -2.84
N SER A 387 -4.29 -10.33 -2.32
CA SER A 387 -3.09 -9.80 -3.01
C SER A 387 -3.40 -8.89 -4.19
N LYS A 388 -4.60 -8.28 -4.22
CA LYS A 388 -4.95 -7.23 -5.18
C LYS A 388 -5.28 -5.96 -4.42
N LEU A 389 -4.78 -4.84 -4.92
CA LEU A 389 -5.09 -3.56 -4.30
C LEU A 389 -6.54 -3.18 -4.59
N ASP A 390 -7.34 -3.09 -3.54
CA ASP A 390 -8.72 -2.60 -3.54
C ASP A 390 -8.73 -1.07 -3.42
N ILE A 391 -9.87 -0.45 -3.72
CA ILE A 391 -10.07 0.98 -3.52
C ILE A 391 -10.86 1.21 -2.24
N ILE A 392 -10.33 2.05 -1.37
CA ILE A 392 -11.04 2.61 -0.22
C ILE A 392 -11.33 4.08 -0.53
N VAL A 393 -12.57 4.51 -0.37
CA VAL A 393 -12.99 5.90 -0.59
C VAL A 393 -13.80 6.41 0.59
N VAL A 394 -13.52 7.63 1.04
CA VAL A 394 -14.39 8.31 2.02
C VAL A 394 -15.31 9.30 1.33
N ASN A 395 -16.61 9.19 1.63
CA ASN A 395 -17.68 9.98 1.04
C ASN A 395 -18.16 11.01 2.06
N ALA A 396 -17.64 12.24 1.94
CA ALA A 396 -17.89 13.31 2.89
C ALA A 396 -19.38 13.67 3.01
N GLY A 397 -20.13 13.56 1.90
CA GLY A 397 -21.55 13.88 1.85
C GLY A 397 -22.44 12.73 2.32
N SER A 398 -21.96 11.48 2.22
CA SER A 398 -22.69 10.30 2.68
C SER A 398 -22.33 9.84 4.09
N ASN A 399 -21.29 10.42 4.71
CA ASN A 399 -20.77 10.03 6.03
C ASN A 399 -20.44 8.52 6.10
N ASN A 400 -19.83 7.99 5.05
CA ASN A 400 -19.44 6.59 4.98
C ASN A 400 -18.09 6.40 4.26
N ILE A 401 -17.52 5.21 4.45
CA ILE A 401 -16.43 4.66 3.65
C ILE A 401 -17.09 3.74 2.61
N GLY A 402 -16.64 3.79 1.37
CA GLY A 402 -16.88 2.77 0.35
C GLY A 402 -15.62 1.95 0.12
N VAL A 403 -15.77 0.62 0.01
CA VAL A 403 -14.71 -0.31 -0.37
C VAL A 403 -15.12 -0.97 -1.69
N LEU A 404 -14.31 -0.79 -2.73
CA LEU A 404 -14.51 -1.42 -4.04
C LEU A 404 -13.45 -2.49 -4.22
N LEU A 405 -13.88 -3.75 -4.23
CA LEU A 405 -12.97 -4.88 -4.37
C LEU A 405 -12.47 -5.05 -5.80
N ASN A 406 -11.18 -5.32 -5.96
CA ASN A 406 -10.52 -5.45 -7.25
C ASN A 406 -10.67 -6.87 -7.83
N ASN A 407 -11.07 -6.96 -9.09
CA ASN A 407 -11.16 -8.23 -9.82
C ASN A 407 -9.80 -8.74 -10.31
N GLY A 408 -8.73 -7.94 -10.20
CA GLY A 408 -7.35 -8.29 -10.54
C GLY A 408 -6.94 -7.93 -11.97
N ASN A 409 -7.70 -7.06 -12.63
CA ASN A 409 -7.46 -6.63 -14.01
C ASN A 409 -7.75 -5.13 -14.20
N GLY A 410 -7.68 -4.34 -13.11
CA GLY A 410 -8.05 -2.93 -13.11
C GLY A 410 -9.57 -2.67 -13.11
N THR A 411 -10.40 -3.71 -12.98
CA THR A 411 -11.85 -3.58 -12.80
C THR A 411 -12.28 -3.84 -11.37
N PHE A 412 -13.33 -3.14 -10.92
CA PHE A 412 -13.78 -3.18 -9.54
C PHE A 412 -15.24 -3.59 -9.40
N ALA A 413 -15.55 -4.29 -8.33
CA ALA A 413 -16.91 -4.60 -7.92
C ALA A 413 -17.66 -3.34 -7.43
N ALA A 414 -18.97 -3.45 -7.27
CA ALA A 414 -19.76 -2.41 -6.63
C ALA A 414 -19.28 -2.18 -5.18
N GLN A 415 -19.32 -0.91 -4.74
CA GLN A 415 -18.86 -0.57 -3.40
C GLN A 415 -19.68 -1.26 -2.29
N VAL A 416 -18.99 -1.73 -1.26
CA VAL A 416 -19.56 -2.05 0.05
C VAL A 416 -19.33 -0.87 0.98
N THR A 417 -20.35 -0.41 1.69
CA THR A 417 -20.27 0.81 2.48
C THR A 417 -20.30 0.57 3.98
N TYR A 418 -19.48 1.33 4.72
CA TYR A 418 -19.39 1.31 6.18
C TYR A 418 -19.64 2.71 6.73
N ALA A 419 -20.59 2.86 7.65
CA ALA A 419 -20.90 4.16 8.23
C ALA A 419 -19.74 4.66 9.11
N THR A 420 -19.42 5.95 9.03
CA THR A 420 -18.41 6.62 9.86
C THR A 420 -18.99 7.90 10.49
N SER A 421 -18.15 8.67 11.17
CA SER A 421 -18.56 9.95 11.76
C SER A 421 -18.76 11.04 10.70
N SER A 422 -19.18 12.22 11.13
CA SER A 422 -19.61 13.29 10.20
C SER A 422 -18.45 13.84 9.39
N GLN A 423 -18.68 13.93 8.08
CA GLN A 423 -17.81 14.54 7.08
C GLN A 423 -16.39 13.92 7.07
N PRO A 424 -16.24 12.63 6.71
CA PRO A 424 -14.94 12.01 6.58
C PRO A 424 -14.16 12.65 5.42
N TRP A 425 -12.96 13.16 5.69
CA TRP A 425 -12.14 13.90 4.70
C TRP A 425 -10.88 13.15 4.27
N TYR A 426 -10.38 12.21 5.06
CA TYR A 426 -9.17 11.49 4.68
C TYR A 426 -9.24 10.05 5.13
N VAL A 427 -8.67 9.17 4.32
CA VAL A 427 -8.55 7.75 4.63
C VAL A 427 -7.12 7.27 4.46
N ALA A 428 -6.68 6.44 5.40
CA ALA A 428 -5.46 5.67 5.32
C ALA A 428 -5.77 4.19 5.65
N ALA A 429 -4.92 3.29 5.14
CA ALA A 429 -4.99 1.87 5.45
C ALA A 429 -3.67 1.41 6.06
N ALA A 430 -3.73 0.72 7.19
CA ALA A 430 -2.56 0.26 7.94
C ALA A 430 -2.96 -0.84 8.93
N ASP A 431 -2.08 -1.80 9.19
CA ASP A 431 -2.26 -2.76 10.30
C ASP A 431 -1.91 -2.04 11.62
N VAL A 432 -2.93 -1.71 12.42
CA VAL A 432 -2.74 -1.00 13.70
C VAL A 432 -2.98 -1.89 14.91
N ASN A 433 -3.30 -3.16 14.71
CA ASN A 433 -3.50 -4.12 15.81
C ASN A 433 -2.48 -5.29 15.79
N GLY A 434 -1.61 -5.34 14.78
CA GLY A 434 -0.57 -6.34 14.62
C GLY A 434 -1.06 -7.70 14.14
N ASP A 435 -2.26 -7.79 13.56
CA ASP A 435 -2.86 -9.04 13.09
C ASP A 435 -2.61 -9.33 11.59
N SER A 436 -1.74 -8.54 10.96
CA SER A 436 -1.33 -8.62 9.56
C SER A 436 -2.45 -8.38 8.54
N LYS A 437 -3.54 -7.71 8.95
CA LYS A 437 -4.55 -7.20 8.02
C LYS A 437 -4.59 -5.69 8.09
N LEU A 438 -4.93 -5.07 6.97
CA LEU A 438 -5.04 -3.62 6.89
C LEU A 438 -6.35 -3.15 7.51
N ASP A 439 -6.24 -2.33 8.54
CA ASP A 439 -7.34 -1.59 9.15
C ASP A 439 -7.56 -0.26 8.42
N ILE A 440 -8.74 0.35 8.57
CA ILE A 440 -9.06 1.65 7.97
C ILE A 440 -9.05 2.75 9.02
N ILE A 441 -8.33 3.83 8.75
CA ILE A 441 -8.20 5.01 9.62
C ILE A 441 -8.81 6.21 8.89
N VAL A 442 -9.75 6.91 9.53
CA VAL A 442 -10.50 8.02 8.91
C VAL A 442 -10.41 9.29 9.73
N ALA A 443 -10.06 10.40 9.09
CA ALA A 443 -10.18 11.74 9.67
C ALA A 443 -11.61 12.26 9.49
N ASN A 444 -12.36 12.44 10.58
CA ASN A 444 -13.74 12.93 10.55
C ASN A 444 -13.78 14.42 10.87
N PHE A 445 -13.75 15.24 9.82
CA PHE A 445 -13.55 16.69 9.89
C PHE A 445 -14.54 17.36 10.84
N ASN A 446 -15.85 17.17 10.64
CA ASN A 446 -16.85 17.85 11.47
C ASN A 446 -16.96 17.25 12.88
N SER A 447 -16.67 15.96 13.05
CA SER A 447 -16.78 15.31 14.35
C SER A 447 -15.57 15.53 15.26
N GLY A 448 -14.46 16.08 14.75
CA GLY A 448 -13.27 16.35 15.57
C GLY A 448 -12.57 15.08 16.08
N ASN A 449 -12.68 13.97 15.34
CA ASN A 449 -12.16 12.68 15.75
C ASN A 449 -11.49 11.91 14.61
N VAL A 450 -10.70 10.91 14.98
CA VAL A 450 -10.23 9.87 14.07
C VAL A 450 -11.03 8.59 14.34
N GLY A 451 -11.60 7.99 13.31
CA GLY A 451 -12.25 6.68 13.36
C GLY A 451 -11.29 5.57 12.94
N VAL A 452 -11.26 4.48 13.68
CA VAL A 452 -10.45 3.28 13.38
C VAL A 452 -11.38 2.08 13.22
N PHE A 453 -11.30 1.42 12.06
CA PHE A 453 -12.07 0.23 11.71
C PHE A 453 -11.11 -0.96 11.64
N LEU A 454 -11.17 -1.86 12.63
CA LEU A 454 -10.33 -3.05 12.65
C LEU A 454 -10.86 -4.10 11.68
N ALA A 455 -10.03 -4.63 10.78
CA ALA A 455 -10.45 -5.68 9.87
C ALA A 455 -10.79 -6.97 10.63
N VAL A 456 -11.91 -7.60 10.28
CA VAL A 456 -12.26 -8.92 10.83
C VAL A 456 -12.50 -9.92 9.70
N CYS A 457 -11.92 -11.10 9.87
CA CYS A 457 -12.12 -12.26 8.99
C CYS A 457 -13.20 -13.13 9.63
N ASN A 458 -14.25 -13.45 8.88
CA ASN A 458 -15.31 -14.36 9.31
C ASN A 458 -15.00 -15.81 8.99
#